data_AF-A0A1G2DK47-F1
#
_entry.id   AF-A0A1G2DK47-F1
#
_cell.length_a   1.000
_cell.length_b   1.000
_cell.length_c   1.000
_cell.angle_alpha   90.00
_cell.angle_beta   90.00
_cell.angle_gamma   90.00
#
_symmetry.space_group_name_H-M   'P 1'
#
loop_
_entity.id
_entity.type
_entity.pdbx_description
1 polymer ?
#
loop_
_entity_poly.entity_id
_entity_poly.type
_entity_poly.pdbx_seq_one_letter_code
_entity_poly.pdbx_strand_id
1 'polypeptide(L)'
;MESIISSLSMLIITLTVLVIGYLLIARPDIPLRWQTWSQKTIMGATYIPGPRTHTIMRVVGVIFVIFMLFVSAAIFFGTGEGPVTQDSENIVPDSNWQEALYRDDCRVLNGTWENEACTIPMEEQIRVKEAELTCLKEGGAWGRTGVSIREECNLPTKDGGEVCTDYSECEGTCVGEAGATSGKCTGWTITKGCYAVVRNGKADERALCTD
;
A
#
# COMPACT_ATOMS: atom_id res chain seq x y z
N MET A 1 -16.05 22.27 -7.35
CA MET A 1 -16.02 23.65 -6.79
C MET A 1 -15.05 23.73 -5.61
N GLU A 2 -15.04 22.75 -4.71
CA GLU A 2 -14.15 22.70 -3.54
C GLU A 2 -12.65 22.65 -3.87
N SER A 3 -12.27 21.97 -4.96
CA SER A 3 -10.88 21.94 -5.43
C SER A 3 -10.33 23.31 -5.84
N ILE A 4 -11.16 24.14 -6.48
CA ILE A 4 -10.79 25.49 -6.92
C ILE A 4 -10.59 26.40 -5.70
N ILE A 5 -11.45 26.25 -4.68
CA ILE A 5 -11.37 27.03 -3.44
C ILE A 5 -10.09 26.70 -2.67
N SER A 6 -9.69 25.43 -2.60
CA SER A 6 -8.45 25.00 -1.93
C SER A 6 -7.20 25.61 -2.60
N SER A 7 -7.08 25.51 -3.93
CA SER A 7 -5.94 26.07 -4.66
C SER A 7 -5.87 27.60 -4.57
N LEU A 8 -7.02 28.28 -4.62
CA LEU A 8 -7.08 29.73 -4.46
C LEU A 8 -6.65 30.15 -3.05
N SER A 9 -7.05 29.42 -2.01
CA SER A 9 -6.67 29.71 -0.63
C SER A 9 -5.16 29.59 -0.42
N MET A 10 -4.52 28.55 -0.97
CA MET A 10 -3.07 28.35 -0.88
C MET A 10 -2.29 29.46 -1.58
N LEU A 11 -2.78 29.94 -2.73
CA LEU A 11 -2.18 31.04 -3.46
C LEU A 11 -2.29 32.36 -2.68
N ILE A 12 -3.46 32.66 -2.12
CA ILE A 12 -3.69 33.88 -1.31
C ILE A 12 -2.80 33.87 -0.06
N ILE A 13 -2.70 32.73 0.64
CA ILE A 13 -1.85 32.59 1.83
C ILE A 13 -0.38 32.84 1.45
N THR A 14 0.09 32.21 0.37
CA THR A 14 1.48 32.35 -0.11
C THR A 14 1.81 33.79 -0.47
N LEU A 15 0.94 34.48 -1.22
CA LEU A 15 1.12 35.88 -1.56
C LEU A 15 1.13 36.79 -0.32
N THR A 16 0.22 36.56 0.62
CA THR A 16 0.15 37.35 1.86
C THR A 16 1.43 37.22 2.68
N VAL A 17 1.94 36.00 2.82
CA VAL A 17 3.18 35.72 3.55
C VAL A 17 4.40 36.33 2.85
N LEU A 18 4.48 36.29 1.52
CA LEU A 18 5.54 36.96 0.76
C LEU A 18 5.50 38.48 0.92
N VAL A 19 4.32 39.09 0.90
CA VAL A 19 4.17 40.54 1.14
C VAL A 19 4.61 40.90 2.56
N ILE A 20 4.24 40.12 3.57
CA ILE A 20 4.69 40.35 4.95
C ILE A 20 6.21 40.21 5.04
N GLY A 21 6.79 39.16 4.47
CA GLY A 21 8.25 38.96 4.43
C GLY A 21 8.97 40.13 3.76
N TYR A 22 8.45 40.62 2.64
CA TYR A 22 8.98 41.81 1.97
C TYR A 22 8.86 43.07 2.84
N LEU A 23 7.73 43.27 3.53
CA LEU A 23 7.54 44.37 4.47
C LEU A 23 8.55 44.33 5.62
N LEU A 24 8.91 43.15 6.13
CA LEU A 24 9.95 43.01 7.17
C LEU A 24 11.33 43.47 6.66
N ILE A 25 11.63 43.25 5.38
CA ILE A 25 12.90 43.65 4.76
C ILE A 25 12.91 45.16 4.49
N ALA A 26 11.85 45.67 3.84
CA ALA A 26 11.77 47.06 3.38
C ALA A 26 11.47 48.05 4.52
N ARG A 27 10.66 47.65 5.51
CA ARG A 27 10.15 48.51 6.59
C ARG A 27 10.16 47.75 7.94
N PRO A 28 11.34 47.42 8.49
CA PRO A 28 11.45 46.71 9.77
C PRO A 28 10.90 47.52 10.97
N ASP A 29 10.64 48.81 10.79
CA ASP A 29 10.10 49.68 11.85
C ASP A 29 8.65 49.35 12.21
N ILE A 30 7.88 48.82 11.27
CA ILE A 30 6.45 48.47 11.47
C ILE A 30 6.30 47.37 12.54
N PRO A 31 6.92 46.18 12.41
CA PRO A 31 6.82 45.14 13.43
C PRO A 31 7.45 45.55 14.76
N LEU A 32 8.53 46.35 14.73
CA LEU A 32 9.17 46.85 15.96
C LEU A 32 8.26 47.81 16.73
N ARG A 33 7.49 48.64 16.02
CA ARG A 33 6.46 49.49 16.63
C ARG A 33 5.32 48.66 17.24
N TRP A 34 4.91 47.59 16.58
CA TRP A 34 3.91 46.68 17.15
C TRP A 34 4.41 46.00 18.42
N GLN A 35 5.66 45.50 18.42
CA GLN A 35 6.27 44.87 19.60
C GLN A 35 6.44 45.85 20.77
N THR A 36 6.93 47.06 20.51
CA THR A 36 7.08 48.06 21.58
C THR A 36 5.73 48.51 22.12
N TRP A 37 4.70 48.62 21.27
CA TRP A 37 3.33 48.91 21.70
C TRP A 37 2.75 47.78 22.56
N SER A 38 2.90 46.51 22.16
CA SER A 38 2.36 45.38 22.92
C SER A 38 3.08 45.19 24.25
N GLN A 39 4.41 45.34 24.28
CA GLN A 39 5.19 45.27 25.52
C GLN A 39 4.85 46.41 26.48
N LYS A 40 4.64 47.63 25.96
CA LYS A 40 4.19 48.76 26.77
C LYS A 40 2.79 48.51 27.35
N THR A 41 1.90 47.92 26.56
CA THR A 41 0.52 47.64 26.95
C THR A 41 0.41 46.51 27.98
N ILE A 42 1.22 45.45 27.84
CA ILE A 42 1.11 44.24 28.67
C ILE A 42 2.03 44.31 29.90
N MET A 43 3.27 44.76 29.73
CA MET A 43 4.32 44.67 30.75
C MET A 43 4.69 46.03 31.36
N GLY A 44 4.18 47.15 30.83
CA GLY A 44 4.52 48.50 31.31
C GLY A 44 5.99 48.90 31.11
N ALA A 45 6.78 48.10 30.39
CA ALA A 45 8.19 48.36 30.14
C ALA A 45 8.41 49.09 28.81
N THR A 46 9.40 49.99 28.76
CA THR A 46 9.78 50.71 27.53
C THR A 46 11.04 50.07 26.95
N TYR A 47 10.91 49.39 25.81
CA TYR A 47 12.05 48.89 25.05
C TYR A 47 12.47 49.90 23.98
N ILE A 48 13.76 50.25 23.95
CA ILE A 48 14.35 51.15 22.94
C ILE A 48 15.19 50.28 21.99
N PRO A 49 14.78 50.11 20.72
CA PRO A 49 15.53 49.28 19.78
C PRO A 49 16.88 49.91 19.44
N GLY A 50 17.94 49.10 19.46
CA GLY A 50 19.28 49.51 19.05
C GLY A 50 19.50 49.35 17.54
N PRO A 51 20.55 49.96 16.96
CA PRO A 51 20.88 49.81 15.53
C PRO A 51 21.04 48.35 15.08
N ARG A 52 21.56 47.50 15.96
CA ARG A 52 21.73 46.06 15.72
C ARG A 52 20.39 45.32 15.56
N THR A 53 19.33 45.79 16.22
CA THR A 53 18.00 45.19 16.15
C THR A 53 17.41 45.32 14.74
N HIS A 54 17.62 46.45 14.07
CA HIS A 54 17.15 46.63 12.68
C HIS A 54 17.86 45.70 11.69
N THR A 55 19.17 45.49 11.87
CA THR A 55 19.94 44.55 11.04
C THR A 55 19.45 43.12 11.23
N ILE A 56 19.22 42.71 12.47
CA ILE A 56 18.69 41.37 12.79
C ILE A 56 17.32 41.16 12.14
N MET A 57 16.41 42.13 12.25
CA MET A 57 15.07 42.03 11.65
C MET A 57 15.11 41.89 10.13
N ARG A 58 16.04 42.57 9.44
CA ARG A 58 16.22 42.41 8.00
C ARG A 58 16.73 41.02 7.64
N VAL A 59 17.70 40.48 8.38
CA VAL A 59 18.22 39.12 8.17
C VAL A 59 17.13 38.07 8.38
N VAL A 60 16.35 38.22 9.46
CA VAL A 60 15.19 37.34 9.72
C VAL A 60 14.17 37.42 8.58
N GLY A 61 13.88 38.62 8.08
CA GLY A 61 12.99 38.81 6.93
C GLY A 61 13.49 38.07 5.67
N VAL A 62 14.79 38.16 5.36
CA VAL A 62 15.39 37.46 4.21
C VAL A 62 15.30 35.94 4.37
N ILE A 63 15.65 35.39 5.54
CA ILE A 63 15.57 33.95 5.81
C ILE A 63 14.12 33.46 5.64
N PHE A 64 13.16 34.22 6.17
CA PHE A 64 11.74 33.87 6.08
C PHE A 64 11.23 33.84 4.64
N VAL A 65 11.60 34.83 3.82
CA VAL A 65 11.25 34.84 2.38
C VAL A 65 11.87 33.65 1.64
N ILE A 66 13.15 33.34 1.88
CA ILE A 66 13.82 32.19 1.25
C ILE A 66 13.13 30.87 1.62
N PHE A 67 12.84 30.67 2.90
CA PHE A 67 12.14 29.48 3.37
C PHE A 67 10.76 29.33 2.72
N MET A 68 10.01 30.42 2.64
CA MET A 68 8.66 30.40 2.04
C MET A 68 8.68 30.18 0.52
N LEU A 69 9.69 30.71 -0.18
CA LEU A 69 9.92 30.39 -1.59
C LEU A 69 10.24 28.90 -1.77
N PHE A 70 11.05 28.31 -0.88
CA PHE A 70 11.35 26.88 -0.92
C PHE A 70 10.11 26.02 -0.68
N VAL A 71 9.28 26.34 0.32
CA VAL A 71 8.00 25.64 0.57
C VAL A 71 7.06 25.78 -0.62
N SER A 72 6.95 26.98 -1.19
CA SER A 72 6.12 27.22 -2.38
C SER A 72 6.63 26.38 -3.56
N ALA A 73 7.94 26.37 -3.81
CA ALA A 73 8.55 25.54 -4.83
C ALA A 73 8.32 24.04 -4.55
N ALA A 74 8.41 23.58 -3.32
CA ALA A 74 8.11 22.20 -2.97
C ALA A 74 6.64 21.84 -3.19
N ILE A 75 5.70 22.77 -3.01
CA ILE A 75 4.29 22.53 -3.35
C ILE A 75 4.08 22.50 -4.87
N PHE A 76 4.70 23.43 -5.61
CA PHE A 76 4.53 23.52 -7.07
C PHE A 76 5.32 22.45 -7.87
N PHE A 77 6.49 22.02 -7.37
CA PHE A 77 7.36 21.05 -8.03
C PHE A 77 7.38 19.67 -7.33
N GLY A 78 7.00 19.59 -6.06
CA GLY A 78 7.05 18.36 -5.27
C GLY A 78 5.77 17.51 -5.31
N THR A 79 4.68 17.98 -5.92
CA THR A 79 3.53 17.12 -6.24
C THR A 79 3.73 16.39 -7.57
N GLY A 80 4.83 15.64 -7.68
CA GLY A 80 4.91 14.48 -8.59
C GLY A 80 4.15 13.27 -8.02
N GLU A 81 3.73 13.35 -6.77
CA GLU A 81 2.78 12.43 -6.16
C GLU A 81 1.39 13.00 -6.41
N GLY A 82 0.69 12.40 -7.38
CA GLY A 82 -0.72 12.68 -7.60
C GLY A 82 -1.52 12.48 -6.31
N PRO A 83 -2.66 13.14 -6.16
CA PRO A 83 -3.53 12.90 -5.01
C PRO A 83 -3.84 11.40 -4.96
N VAL A 84 -3.47 10.76 -3.86
CA VAL A 84 -4.02 9.44 -3.50
C VAL A 84 -5.51 9.66 -3.39
N THR A 85 -6.25 9.21 -4.40
CA THR A 85 -7.70 9.13 -4.31
C THR A 85 -7.98 8.08 -3.25
N GLN A 86 -8.30 8.55 -2.05
CA GLN A 86 -8.97 7.74 -1.06
C GLN A 86 -10.44 7.67 -1.50
N ASP A 87 -10.68 6.92 -2.58
CA ASP A 87 -12.03 6.64 -3.05
C ASP A 87 -12.66 5.69 -2.04
N SER A 88 -13.54 6.30 -1.27
CA SER A 88 -14.54 5.69 -0.41
C SER A 88 -15.09 4.40 -0.99
N GLU A 89 -14.98 3.33 -0.20
CA GLU A 89 -16.02 2.35 0.10
C GLU A 89 -17.28 2.47 -0.76
N ASN A 90 -17.20 2.01 -2.00
CA ASN A 90 -18.39 1.66 -2.77
C ASN A 90 -18.82 0.27 -2.30
N ILE A 91 -19.80 0.27 -1.40
CA ILE A 91 -20.68 -0.87 -1.16
C ILE A 91 -21.36 -1.19 -2.50
N VAL A 92 -20.79 -2.13 -3.25
CA VAL A 92 -21.47 -2.76 -4.37
C VAL A 92 -22.47 -3.75 -3.77
N PRO A 93 -23.77 -3.65 -4.08
CA PRO A 93 -24.73 -4.65 -3.65
C PRO A 93 -24.46 -5.95 -4.41
N ASP A 94 -24.38 -7.01 -3.61
CA ASP A 94 -24.35 -8.43 -3.95
C ASP A 94 -25.13 -8.81 -5.22
N SER A 95 -24.45 -9.47 -6.16
CA SER A 95 -24.90 -10.77 -6.76
C SER A 95 -24.09 -11.25 -7.98
N ASN A 96 -22.82 -10.88 -8.16
CA ASN A 96 -21.99 -11.55 -9.18
C ASN A 96 -20.48 -11.52 -8.84
N TRP A 97 -20.00 -12.54 -8.12
CA TRP A 97 -18.63 -12.62 -7.57
C TRP A 97 -17.55 -13.01 -8.59
N GLN A 98 -17.73 -12.76 -9.89
CA GLN A 98 -16.81 -13.21 -10.93
C GLN A 98 -15.84 -12.16 -11.50
N GLU A 99 -15.87 -10.89 -11.07
CA GLU A 99 -15.09 -9.83 -11.76
C GLU A 99 -14.15 -8.96 -10.91
N ALA A 100 -14.02 -9.14 -9.59
CA ALA A 100 -13.36 -8.13 -8.76
C ALA A 100 -11.94 -8.43 -8.22
N LEU A 101 -11.30 -9.57 -8.54
CA LEU A 101 -10.05 -9.96 -7.85
C LEU A 101 -8.87 -10.35 -8.75
N TYR A 102 -8.78 -9.79 -9.95
CA TYR A 102 -7.63 -10.02 -10.83
C TYR A 102 -6.74 -8.77 -10.98
N ARG A 103 -5.61 -8.79 -10.24
CA ARG A 103 -4.34 -8.03 -10.39
C ARG A 103 -4.23 -6.58 -9.88
N ASP A 104 -3.45 -6.45 -8.81
CA ASP A 104 -2.70 -5.26 -8.37
C ASP A 104 -1.44 -4.95 -9.22
N ASP A 105 -1.29 -5.48 -10.44
CA ASP A 105 -0.05 -5.34 -11.24
C ASP A 105 -0.28 -4.82 -12.68
N CYS A 106 -1.36 -4.06 -12.88
CA CYS A 106 -1.52 -3.24 -14.09
C CYS A 106 -0.69 -1.95 -13.95
N ARG A 107 0.59 -2.01 -14.34
CA ARG A 107 1.43 -0.81 -14.44
C ARG A 107 1.05 -0.03 -15.72
N VAL A 108 0.66 1.23 -15.56
CA VAL A 108 0.36 2.15 -16.67
C VAL A 108 1.59 2.29 -17.56
N LEU A 109 1.54 1.78 -18.79
CA LEU A 109 2.51 2.16 -19.81
C LEU A 109 2.05 3.52 -20.40
N ASN A 110 2.85 4.55 -20.22
CA ASN A 110 2.78 5.83 -20.95
C ASN A 110 1.53 6.72 -20.79
N GLY A 111 0.83 6.68 -19.66
CA GLY A 111 -0.12 7.75 -19.27
C GLY A 111 -1.31 7.97 -20.23
N THR A 112 -1.54 7.03 -21.15
CA THR A 112 -2.71 7.00 -22.02
C THR A 112 -3.66 5.92 -21.53
N TRP A 113 -4.91 6.29 -21.26
CA TRP A 113 -5.99 5.33 -20.99
C TRP A 113 -6.36 4.61 -22.30
N GLU A 114 -5.48 3.73 -22.77
CA GLU A 114 -5.89 2.66 -23.66
C GLU A 114 -6.35 1.51 -22.77
N ASN A 115 -7.66 1.27 -22.79
CA ASN A 115 -8.38 0.25 -22.01
C ASN A 115 -7.96 -1.19 -22.39
N GLU A 116 -6.89 -1.35 -23.17
CA GLU A 116 -6.47 -2.58 -23.81
C GLU A 116 -5.34 -3.31 -23.06
N ALA A 117 -4.77 -2.70 -22.00
CA ALA A 117 -3.60 -3.26 -21.30
C ALA A 117 -3.91 -4.07 -20.02
N CYS A 118 -5.16 -4.23 -19.60
CA CYS A 118 -5.52 -5.01 -18.39
C CYS A 118 -6.33 -6.28 -18.65
N THR A 119 -6.64 -6.62 -19.91
CA THR A 119 -7.30 -7.89 -20.21
C THR A 119 -6.25 -8.98 -20.38
N ILE A 120 -6.34 -10.05 -19.58
CA ILE A 120 -5.68 -11.32 -19.89
C ILE A 120 -6.07 -11.69 -21.34
N PRO A 121 -5.13 -12.06 -22.23
CA PRO A 121 -5.47 -12.49 -23.57
C PRO A 121 -6.59 -13.53 -23.54
N MET A 122 -7.61 -13.39 -24.39
CA MET A 122 -8.76 -14.30 -24.45
C MET A 122 -8.34 -15.78 -24.52
N GLU A 123 -7.23 -16.07 -25.20
CA GLU A 123 -6.64 -17.41 -25.28
C GLU A 123 -6.28 -17.99 -23.91
N GLU A 124 -5.69 -17.19 -23.02
CA GLU A 124 -5.32 -17.63 -21.68
C GLU A 124 -6.56 -17.84 -20.80
N GLN A 125 -7.60 -17.02 -20.96
CA GLN A 125 -8.86 -17.24 -20.25
C GLN A 125 -9.52 -18.57 -20.66
N ILE A 126 -9.51 -18.88 -21.95
CA ILE A 126 -10.00 -20.17 -22.47
C ILE A 126 -9.18 -21.32 -21.89
N ARG A 127 -7.84 -21.22 -21.88
CA ARG A 127 -6.97 -22.25 -21.28
C ARG A 127 -7.26 -22.50 -19.81
N VAL A 128 -7.43 -21.44 -19.01
CA VAL A 128 -7.76 -21.56 -17.58
C VAL A 128 -9.13 -22.23 -17.40
N LYS A 129 -10.14 -21.85 -18.20
CA LYS A 129 -11.48 -22.45 -18.13
C LYS A 129 -11.49 -23.92 -18.55
N GLU A 130 -10.74 -24.27 -19.57
CA GLU A 130 -10.57 -25.67 -20.00
C GLU A 130 -9.86 -26.51 -18.92
N ALA A 131 -8.85 -25.93 -18.26
CA ALA A 131 -8.17 -26.57 -17.14
C ALA A 131 -9.11 -26.80 -15.94
N GLU A 132 -9.93 -25.82 -15.58
CA GLU A 132 -10.98 -25.95 -14.56
C GLU A 132 -11.95 -27.09 -14.90
N LEU A 133 -12.49 -27.08 -16.12
CA LEU A 133 -13.43 -28.12 -16.56
C LEU A 133 -12.79 -29.51 -16.55
N THR A 134 -11.52 -29.61 -16.92
CA THR A 134 -10.77 -30.88 -16.90
C THR A 134 -10.57 -31.36 -15.46
N CYS A 135 -10.17 -30.46 -14.56
CA CYS A 135 -10.03 -30.76 -13.13
C CYS A 135 -11.31 -31.33 -12.52
N LEU A 136 -12.45 -30.64 -12.76
CA LEU A 136 -13.74 -31.05 -12.23
C LEU A 136 -14.20 -32.40 -12.82
N LYS A 137 -13.88 -32.68 -14.09
CA LYS A 137 -14.18 -33.98 -14.72
C LYS A 137 -13.39 -35.13 -14.10
N GLU A 138 -12.17 -34.87 -13.65
CA GLU A 138 -11.33 -35.85 -12.95
C GLU A 138 -11.72 -36.02 -11.46
N GLY A 139 -12.76 -35.31 -11.00
CA GLY A 139 -13.21 -35.33 -9.60
C GLY A 139 -12.38 -34.44 -8.68
N GLY A 140 -11.55 -33.57 -9.25
CA GLY A 140 -10.78 -32.57 -8.52
C GLY A 140 -11.61 -31.39 -8.03
N ALA A 141 -11.03 -30.63 -7.11
CA ALA A 141 -11.52 -29.34 -6.66
C ALA A 141 -10.69 -28.23 -7.31
N TRP A 142 -11.35 -27.36 -8.07
CA TRP A 142 -10.72 -26.17 -8.63
C TRP A 142 -10.81 -25.00 -7.66
N GLY A 143 -9.69 -24.31 -7.44
CA GLY A 143 -9.68 -23.08 -6.69
C GLY A 143 -8.31 -22.77 -6.12
N ARG A 144 -8.29 -21.81 -5.19
CA ARG A 144 -7.06 -21.42 -4.52
C ARG A 144 -6.71 -22.44 -3.44
N THR A 145 -5.46 -22.88 -3.47
CA THR A 145 -4.89 -23.74 -2.43
C THR A 145 -3.69 -23.05 -1.81
N GLY A 146 -3.67 -23.00 -0.47
CA GLY A 146 -2.63 -22.35 0.31
C GLY A 146 -2.58 -20.86 0.09
N VAL A 147 -1.34 -20.39 0.09
CA VAL A 147 -0.99 -19.00 -0.18
C VAL A 147 -0.92 -18.70 -1.68
N SER A 148 -1.28 -19.67 -2.56
CA SER A 148 -1.24 -19.44 -4.00
C SER A 148 -2.22 -18.34 -4.41
N ILE A 149 -1.73 -17.44 -5.27
CA ILE A 149 -2.52 -16.37 -5.87
C ILE A 149 -3.31 -16.93 -7.07
N ARG A 150 -2.85 -18.03 -7.66
CA ARG A 150 -3.49 -18.66 -8.82
C ARG A 150 -4.46 -19.75 -8.38
N GLU A 151 -5.50 -19.94 -9.16
CA GLU A 151 -6.36 -21.11 -9.04
C GLU A 151 -5.66 -22.31 -9.66
N GLU A 152 -5.69 -23.43 -8.95
CA GLU A 152 -5.04 -24.66 -9.35
C GLU A 152 -6.00 -25.83 -9.11
N CYS A 153 -5.75 -26.95 -9.80
CA CYS A 153 -6.52 -28.16 -9.61
C CYS A 153 -5.97 -28.97 -8.44
N ASN A 154 -6.80 -29.26 -7.44
CA ASN A 154 -6.49 -30.24 -6.41
C ASN A 154 -7.20 -31.55 -6.70
N LEU A 155 -6.46 -32.63 -6.93
CA LEU A 155 -7.02 -33.93 -7.31
C LEU A 155 -7.10 -34.86 -6.10
N PRO A 156 -8.13 -35.72 -6.01
CA PRO A 156 -8.14 -36.78 -5.02
C PRO A 156 -7.03 -37.79 -5.36
N THR A 157 -6.34 -38.27 -4.34
CA THR A 157 -5.34 -39.33 -4.50
C THR A 157 -6.02 -40.69 -4.49
N LYS A 158 -5.38 -41.68 -5.11
CA LYS A 158 -5.87 -43.06 -5.13
C LYS A 158 -5.43 -43.86 -3.92
N ASP A 159 -4.34 -43.45 -3.28
CA ASP A 159 -3.71 -44.10 -2.13
C ASP A 159 -4.09 -43.44 -0.79
N GLY A 160 -5.07 -42.51 -0.80
CA GLY A 160 -5.53 -41.83 0.40
C GLY A 160 -5.88 -42.80 1.54
N GLY A 161 -5.15 -42.71 2.65
CA GLY A 161 -5.33 -43.54 3.84
C GLY A 161 -4.44 -44.79 3.91
N GLU A 162 -3.73 -45.14 2.84
CA GLU A 162 -2.74 -46.22 2.84
C GLU A 162 -1.56 -45.88 3.75
N VAL A 163 -0.94 -46.91 4.34
CA VAL A 163 0.19 -46.75 5.25
C VAL A 163 1.46 -46.48 4.45
N CYS A 164 2.19 -45.44 4.82
CA CYS A 164 3.43 -45.02 4.17
C CYS A 164 4.55 -44.85 5.19
N THR A 165 5.80 -45.08 4.75
CA THR A 165 7.01 -44.81 5.55
C THR A 165 7.85 -43.67 5.00
N ASP A 166 7.56 -43.23 3.78
CA ASP A 166 8.18 -42.08 3.16
C ASP A 166 7.17 -41.31 2.30
N TYR A 167 7.37 -40.00 2.16
CA TYR A 167 6.52 -39.16 1.32
C TYR A 167 6.52 -39.57 -0.16
N SER A 168 7.60 -40.19 -0.67
CA SER A 168 7.71 -40.64 -2.06
C SER A 168 6.86 -41.87 -2.38
N GLU A 169 6.29 -42.52 -1.37
CA GLU A 169 5.36 -43.65 -1.54
C GLU A 169 3.92 -43.18 -1.83
N CYS A 170 3.61 -41.89 -1.62
CA CYS A 170 2.28 -41.34 -1.80
C CYS A 170 2.16 -40.46 -3.06
N GLU A 171 0.99 -40.47 -3.72
CA GLU A 171 0.61 -39.49 -4.73
C GLU A 171 0.50 -38.08 -4.14
N GLY A 172 0.13 -37.99 -2.85
CA GLY A 172 0.08 -36.76 -2.07
C GLY A 172 1.26 -36.64 -1.10
N THR A 173 0.97 -36.46 0.18
CA THR A 173 1.98 -36.37 1.25
C THR A 173 1.78 -37.50 2.26
N CYS A 174 2.86 -38.12 2.73
CA CYS A 174 2.81 -39.06 3.85
C CYS A 174 2.76 -38.28 5.18
N VAL A 175 1.64 -38.37 5.90
CA VAL A 175 1.44 -37.62 7.16
C VAL A 175 1.31 -38.54 8.36
N GLY A 176 1.96 -38.18 9.46
CA GLY A 176 1.95 -38.93 10.72
C GLY A 176 1.86 -38.02 11.94
N GLU A 177 1.87 -38.63 13.12
CA GLU A 177 2.05 -37.90 14.38
C GLU A 177 3.53 -37.53 14.57
N ALA A 178 3.81 -36.49 15.38
CA ALA A 178 5.18 -36.06 15.64
C ALA A 178 6.02 -37.21 16.24
N GLY A 179 7.15 -37.52 15.61
CA GLY A 179 8.02 -38.63 16.02
C GLY A 179 7.55 -40.03 15.61
N ALA A 180 6.47 -40.17 14.86
CA ALA A 180 6.04 -41.45 14.29
C ALA A 180 7.04 -41.97 13.23
N THR A 181 7.12 -43.29 13.09
CA THR A 181 7.98 -43.95 12.08
C THR A 181 7.26 -44.30 10.78
N SER A 182 5.94 -44.15 10.78
CA SER A 182 5.06 -44.41 9.65
C SER A 182 3.86 -43.46 9.72
N GLY A 183 3.28 -43.16 8.56
CA GLY A 183 2.13 -42.28 8.41
C GLY A 183 1.05 -42.89 7.53
N LYS A 184 0.15 -42.03 7.08
CA LYS A 184 -0.87 -42.33 6.07
C LYS A 184 -0.76 -41.36 4.91
N CYS A 185 -1.01 -41.84 3.70
CA CYS A 185 -1.10 -40.97 2.54
C CYS A 185 -2.34 -40.07 2.64
N THR A 186 -2.19 -38.81 2.26
CA THR A 186 -3.30 -37.84 2.22
C THR A 186 -4.27 -38.18 1.12
N GLY A 187 -5.57 -37.89 1.31
CA GLY A 187 -6.62 -38.15 0.31
C GLY A 187 -6.66 -37.17 -0.86
N TRP A 188 -5.79 -36.15 -0.85
CA TRP A 188 -5.69 -35.10 -1.86
C TRP A 188 -4.23 -34.84 -2.19
N THR A 189 -3.95 -34.48 -3.44
CA THR A 189 -2.59 -34.18 -3.91
C THR A 189 -2.04 -32.94 -3.23
N ILE A 190 -2.90 -31.93 -3.03
CA ILE A 190 -2.58 -30.77 -2.23
C ILE A 190 -3.27 -30.89 -0.87
N THR A 191 -2.45 -31.09 0.16
CA THR A 191 -2.91 -31.29 1.54
C THR A 191 -3.21 -29.93 2.18
N LYS A 192 -4.36 -29.80 2.85
CA LYS A 192 -4.74 -28.62 3.64
C LYS A 192 -4.75 -28.94 5.14
N GLY A 193 -4.16 -28.08 5.95
CA GLY A 193 -4.00 -28.22 7.40
C GLY A 193 -2.54 -28.36 7.84
N CYS A 194 -2.34 -28.68 9.12
CA CYS A 194 -1.03 -28.84 9.73
C CYS A 194 -0.75 -30.32 10.03
N TYR A 195 0.30 -30.88 9.43
CA TYR A 195 0.66 -32.30 9.63
C TYR A 195 2.17 -32.49 9.74
N ALA A 196 2.62 -33.47 10.53
CA ALA A 196 4.02 -33.89 10.51
C ALA A 196 4.24 -34.79 9.30
N VAL A 197 5.14 -34.38 8.40
CA VAL A 197 5.46 -35.15 7.19
C VAL A 197 6.45 -36.25 7.56
N VAL A 198 6.19 -37.46 7.10
CA VAL A 198 7.10 -38.60 7.28
C VAL A 198 8.11 -38.63 6.14
N ARG A 199 9.40 -38.57 6.48
CA ARG A 199 10.52 -38.68 5.53
C ARG A 199 11.54 -39.68 6.05
N ASN A 200 11.93 -40.62 5.21
CA ASN A 200 12.85 -41.71 5.52
C ASN A 200 12.49 -42.46 6.82
N GLY A 201 11.21 -42.76 7.03
CA GLY A 201 10.74 -43.48 8.21
C GLY A 201 10.76 -42.66 9.51
N LYS A 202 10.84 -41.32 9.43
CA LYS A 202 10.72 -40.43 10.59
C LYS A 202 9.80 -39.26 10.28
N ALA A 203 8.79 -39.05 11.12
CA ALA A 203 7.95 -37.87 11.09
C ALA A 203 8.72 -36.66 11.62
N ASP A 204 8.64 -35.54 10.90
CA ASP A 204 9.21 -34.27 11.34
C ASP A 204 8.63 -33.86 12.71
N GLU A 205 9.47 -33.30 13.58
CA GLU A 205 9.05 -32.84 14.93
C GLU A 205 8.15 -31.60 14.86
N ARG A 206 8.13 -30.92 13.71
CA ARG A 206 7.30 -29.74 13.45
C ARG A 206 6.28 -30.09 12.37
N ALA A 207 5.02 -29.70 12.60
CA ALA A 207 4.00 -29.81 11.58
C ALA A 207 4.25 -28.79 10.46
N LEU A 208 4.14 -29.24 9.21
CA LEU A 208 4.04 -28.38 8.04
C LEU A 208 2.58 -27.97 7.88
N CYS A 209 2.32 -26.66 7.86
CA CYS A 209 1.00 -26.10 7.69
C CYS A 209 0.84 -25.54 6.28
N THR A 210 -0.21 -25.98 5.59
CA THR A 210 -0.59 -25.52 4.25
C THR A 210 -2.08 -25.17 4.25
N ASP A 211 -2.42 -23.93 3.87
CA ASP A 211 -3.81 -23.43 3.88
C ASP A 211 -4.63 -23.82 2.62
#